data_AF-A0A1Z9Z0N5-F1
#
_entry.id   AF-A0A1Z9Z0N5-F1
#
_cell.length_a   1.000
_cell.length_b   1.000
_cell.length_c   1.000
_cell.angle_alpha   90.00
_cell.angle_beta   90.00
_cell.angle_gamma   90.00
#
_symmetry.space_group_name_H-M   'P 1'
#
loop_
_entity.id
_entity.type
_entity.pdbx_description
1 polymer ?
#
loop_
_entity_poly.entity_id
_entity_poly.type
_entity_poly.pdbx_seq_one_letter_code
_entity_poly.pdbx_strand_id
1 'polypeptide(L)'
;MSDFFNTAFIYTRNKYILPRIQYGVPVEKSTHWRLKKVISDRLQNISSTTNLCFDISLKKEDYFKLIFCESELFLNKSFIQLNDYHKLINKSSGSWSFVTLYYSLFFNLSCLLRFFNKGYVYLTPEYAKKINDAYLALNSSPIKIGYGNYFFETDCIDDGYGNIKISFNKVDTTHKVIWEEFKKILQILISQATDRELAIYKIILSHFNMYQSSYPSALRNELNYNAETILLDFNKEITCHDLPKIDDKFYQSFLKIDEKNPSIPNKIKSITYISSYIYNLNLKLAEEFYNRSDFGKDFIQMRKKSS
;
A
#
# COMPACT_ATOMS: atom_id res chain seq x y z
N MET A 1 -24.89 1.93 1.76
CA MET A 1 -23.50 1.43 1.76
C MET A 1 -23.57 -0.08 1.90
N SER A 2 -22.72 -0.86 1.22
CA SER A 2 -22.67 -2.31 1.38
C SER A 2 -22.20 -2.67 2.79
N ASP A 3 -22.77 -3.69 3.44
CA ASP A 3 -22.42 -4.13 4.80
C ASP A 3 -20.92 -4.45 5.02
N PHE A 4 -20.15 -4.55 3.95
CA PHE A 4 -18.71 -4.81 3.96
C PHE A 4 -17.82 -3.58 4.08
N PHE A 5 -18.36 -2.36 3.92
CA PHE A 5 -17.60 -1.11 4.00
C PHE A 5 -18.47 -0.07 4.71
N ASN A 6 -18.34 0.03 6.03
CA ASN A 6 -19.24 0.79 6.89
C ASN A 6 -18.46 1.78 7.78
N THR A 7 -18.37 1.55 9.08
CA THR A 7 -17.90 2.56 10.04
C THR A 7 -16.39 2.83 9.92
N ALA A 8 -15.56 1.81 9.70
CA ALA A 8 -14.13 2.02 9.53
C ALA A 8 -13.80 2.60 8.14
N PHE A 9 -14.57 2.21 7.12
CA PHE A 9 -14.55 2.88 5.83
C PHE A 9 -14.90 4.37 5.93
N ILE A 10 -16.01 4.72 6.61
CA ILE A 10 -16.44 6.11 6.83
C ILE A 10 -15.39 6.90 7.62
N TYR A 11 -14.83 6.31 8.67
CA TYR A 11 -13.73 6.90 9.42
C TYR A 11 -12.55 7.22 8.50
N THR A 12 -12.10 6.23 7.72
CA THR A 12 -10.96 6.37 6.81
C THR A 12 -11.22 7.45 5.77
N ARG A 13 -12.41 7.42 5.15
CA ARG A 13 -12.86 8.43 4.19
C ARG A 13 -12.81 9.83 4.79
N ASN A 14 -13.46 10.04 5.94
CA ASN A 14 -13.59 11.36 6.54
C ASN A 14 -12.25 11.90 7.03
N LYS A 15 -11.41 11.04 7.61
CA LYS A 15 -10.13 11.44 8.21
C LYS A 15 -9.02 11.63 7.19
N TYR A 16 -9.01 10.83 6.14
CA TYR A 16 -7.87 10.76 5.24
C TYR A 16 -8.20 11.13 3.79
N ILE A 17 -9.40 10.86 3.29
CA ILE A 17 -9.73 11.13 1.88
C ILE A 17 -10.32 12.54 1.71
N LEU A 18 -11.37 12.87 2.47
CA LEU A 18 -12.08 14.15 2.34
C LEU A 18 -11.20 15.39 2.51
N PRO A 19 -10.21 15.44 3.44
CA PRO A 19 -9.35 16.62 3.58
C PRO A 19 -8.50 16.93 2.35
N ARG A 20 -8.37 15.97 1.42
CA ARG A 20 -7.47 16.05 0.27
C ARG A 20 -8.19 16.31 -1.05
N ILE A 21 -9.52 16.30 -1.10
CA ILE A 21 -10.29 16.31 -2.36
C ILE A 21 -10.02 17.53 -3.25
N GLN A 22 -9.60 18.65 -2.66
CA GLN A 22 -9.22 19.87 -3.38
C GLN A 22 -7.80 19.83 -3.96
N TYR A 23 -7.03 18.80 -3.63
CA TYR A 23 -5.62 18.65 -4.00
C TYR A 23 -5.47 17.45 -4.90
N GLY A 24 -5.16 17.70 -6.17
CA GLY A 24 -4.81 16.66 -7.11
C GLY A 24 -3.89 17.20 -8.19
N VAL A 25 -3.40 16.28 -9.01
CA VAL A 25 -2.51 16.60 -10.12
C VAL A 25 -2.96 15.83 -11.35
N PRO A 26 -2.94 16.45 -12.53
CA PRO A 26 -3.17 15.71 -13.77
C PRO A 26 -2.11 14.63 -13.99
N VAL A 27 -2.49 13.54 -14.66
CA VAL A 27 -1.66 12.39 -15.04
C VAL A 27 -0.37 12.85 -15.71
N GLU A 28 -0.45 13.80 -16.65
CA GLU A 28 0.71 14.29 -17.39
C GLU A 28 1.74 15.01 -16.50
N LYS A 29 1.32 15.50 -15.33
CA LYS A 29 2.21 16.12 -14.33
C LYS A 29 2.65 15.16 -13.23
N SER A 30 2.09 13.94 -13.17
CA SER A 30 2.34 12.97 -12.10
C SER A 30 3.82 12.67 -11.86
N THR A 31 4.63 12.67 -12.92
CA THR A 31 6.08 12.42 -12.85
C THR A 31 6.85 13.50 -12.09
N HIS A 32 6.30 14.71 -11.93
CA HIS A 32 6.86 15.81 -11.13
C HIS A 32 6.43 15.75 -9.66
N TRP A 33 5.35 15.01 -9.37
CA TRP A 33 4.77 14.86 -8.05
C TRP A 33 5.12 13.53 -7.39
N ARG A 34 6.25 12.93 -7.80
CA ARG A 34 6.80 11.74 -7.14
C ARG A 34 7.51 12.13 -5.85
N LEU A 35 7.39 11.29 -4.83
CA LEU A 35 7.97 11.53 -3.50
C LEU A 35 9.42 12.00 -3.56
N LYS A 36 10.29 11.26 -4.24
CA LYS A 36 11.73 11.60 -4.33
C LYS A 36 11.99 12.99 -4.91
N LYS A 37 11.20 13.43 -5.89
CA LYS A 37 11.33 14.77 -6.49
C LYS A 37 10.78 15.84 -5.56
N VAL A 38 9.58 15.65 -5.04
CA VAL A 38 8.96 16.65 -4.14
C VAL A 38 9.81 16.89 -2.90
N ILE A 39 10.35 15.84 -2.27
CA ILE A 39 11.17 15.98 -1.06
C ILE A 39 12.57 16.55 -1.34
N SER A 40 13.02 16.62 -2.59
CA SER A 40 14.31 17.24 -2.95
C SER A 40 14.14 18.64 -3.52
N ASP A 41 13.08 18.88 -4.29
CA ASP A 41 12.86 20.14 -5.02
C ASP A 41 11.99 21.15 -4.25
N ARG A 42 11.17 20.69 -3.30
CA ARG A 42 10.12 21.51 -2.64
C ARG A 42 10.19 21.50 -1.11
N LEU A 43 11.29 21.00 -0.55
CA LEU A 43 11.49 21.01 0.90
C LEU A 43 11.63 22.44 1.42
N GLN A 44 10.97 22.74 2.55
CA GLN A 44 11.11 24.01 3.23
C GLN A 44 12.12 23.93 4.38
N ASN A 45 12.14 22.79 5.06
CA ASN A 45 13.07 22.53 6.15
C ASN A 45 13.37 21.03 6.22
N ILE A 46 14.53 20.70 6.74
CA ILE A 46 14.94 19.34 7.09
C ILE A 46 15.51 19.42 8.51
N SER A 47 15.08 18.53 9.38
CA SER A 47 15.70 18.30 10.67
C SER A 47 16.09 16.83 10.77
N SER A 48 17.28 16.52 11.24
CA SER A 48 17.66 15.13 11.51
C SER A 48 18.15 14.99 12.92
N THR A 49 17.71 13.89 13.51
CA THR A 49 18.15 13.46 14.83
C THR A 49 19.27 12.43 14.73
N THR A 50 19.39 11.68 13.62
CA THR A 50 20.41 10.64 13.39
C THR A 50 20.63 10.33 11.90
N ASN A 51 21.67 9.55 11.55
CA ASN A 51 21.89 9.06 10.18
C ASN A 51 20.81 8.07 9.68
N LEU A 52 19.94 7.59 10.58
CA LEU A 52 18.90 6.60 10.30
C LEU A 52 17.51 7.22 10.20
N CYS A 53 17.33 8.43 10.76
CA CYS A 53 16.05 9.10 10.82
C CYS A 53 16.20 10.58 10.46
N PHE A 54 15.30 11.07 9.63
CA PHE A 54 15.23 12.49 9.32
C PHE A 54 13.78 12.90 9.09
N ASP A 55 13.50 14.16 9.35
CA ASP A 55 12.21 14.76 9.14
C ASP A 55 12.35 15.87 8.09
N ILE A 56 11.32 16.00 7.26
CA ILE A 56 11.22 17.13 6.32
C ILE A 56 9.91 17.85 6.55
N SER A 57 9.90 19.14 6.22
CA SER A 57 8.69 19.95 6.18
C SER A 57 8.35 20.32 4.73
N LEU A 58 7.11 20.06 4.33
CA LEU A 58 6.54 20.45 3.04
C LEU A 58 5.34 21.36 3.25
N LYS A 59 5.04 22.23 2.28
CA LYS A 59 3.73 22.91 2.26
C LYS A 59 2.63 21.86 2.21
N LYS A 60 1.55 22.08 2.94
CA LYS A 60 0.36 21.21 2.95
C LYS A 60 -0.12 20.87 1.53
N GLU A 61 -0.23 21.88 0.67
CA GLU A 61 -0.63 21.70 -0.73
C GLU A 61 0.31 20.77 -1.49
N ASP A 62 1.62 20.96 -1.34
CA ASP A 62 2.62 20.13 -2.02
C ASP A 62 2.55 18.68 -1.55
N TYR A 63 2.40 18.46 -0.24
CA TYR A 63 2.26 17.13 0.32
C TYR A 63 0.97 16.43 -0.13
N PHE A 64 -0.17 17.12 -0.14
CA PHE A 64 -1.43 16.50 -0.55
C PHE A 64 -1.46 16.17 -2.04
N LYS A 65 -0.90 17.01 -2.91
CA LYS A 65 -0.71 16.68 -4.33
C LYS A 65 0.23 15.49 -4.53
N LEU A 66 1.32 15.44 -3.76
CA LEU A 66 2.26 14.33 -3.73
C LEU A 66 1.57 13.02 -3.33
N ILE A 67 0.88 12.98 -2.18
CA ILE A 67 0.31 11.73 -1.67
C ILE A 67 -0.86 11.25 -2.53
N PHE A 68 -1.63 12.17 -3.12
CA PHE A 68 -2.62 11.84 -4.15
C PHE A 68 -1.96 11.12 -5.33
N CYS A 69 -0.91 11.72 -5.91
CA CYS A 69 -0.18 11.14 -7.03
C CYS A 69 0.41 9.77 -6.71
N GLU A 70 1.06 9.64 -5.54
CA GLU A 70 1.60 8.36 -5.09
C GLU A 70 0.49 7.30 -4.93
N SER A 71 -0.65 7.66 -4.35
CA SER A 71 -1.79 6.74 -4.19
C SER A 71 -2.30 6.23 -5.54
N GLU A 72 -2.54 7.14 -6.51
CA GLU A 72 -2.99 6.78 -7.86
C GLU A 72 -2.01 5.87 -8.59
N LEU A 73 -0.71 6.14 -8.49
CA LEU A 73 0.31 5.35 -9.18
C LEU A 73 0.41 3.93 -8.61
N PHE A 74 0.22 3.75 -7.30
CA PHE A 74 0.16 2.42 -6.71
C PHE A 74 -1.16 1.70 -6.99
N LEU A 75 -2.28 2.41 -7.07
CA LEU A 75 -3.56 1.85 -7.52
C LEU A 75 -3.48 1.39 -8.99
N ASN A 76 -2.82 2.15 -9.86
CA ASN A 76 -2.58 1.74 -11.25
C ASN A 76 -1.67 0.51 -11.33
N LYS A 77 -0.61 0.45 -10.52
CA LYS A 77 0.24 -0.74 -10.46
C LYS A 77 -0.51 -1.97 -9.97
N SER A 78 -1.37 -1.82 -8.95
CA SER A 78 -2.16 -2.95 -8.46
C SER A 78 -3.18 -3.40 -9.49
N PHE A 79 -3.81 -2.47 -10.23
CA PHE A 79 -4.70 -2.77 -11.34
C PHE A 79 -4.00 -3.57 -12.46
N ILE A 80 -2.82 -3.11 -12.91
CA ILE A 80 -2.04 -3.80 -13.95
C ILE A 80 -1.68 -5.21 -13.49
N GLN A 81 -1.14 -5.35 -12.26
CA GLN A 81 -0.78 -6.68 -11.75
C GLN A 81 -1.98 -7.60 -11.54
N LEU A 82 -3.14 -7.04 -11.20
CA LEU A 82 -4.36 -7.84 -11.09
C LEU A 82 -4.81 -8.35 -12.46
N ASN A 83 -4.76 -7.51 -13.49
CA ASN A 83 -5.06 -7.94 -14.86
C ASN A 83 -4.09 -9.02 -15.34
N ASP A 84 -2.80 -8.88 -15.03
CA ASP A 84 -1.80 -9.90 -15.36
C ASP A 84 -2.04 -11.21 -14.58
N TYR A 85 -2.43 -11.12 -13.30
CA TYR A 85 -2.83 -12.29 -12.52
C TYR A 85 -3.99 -13.04 -13.18
N HIS A 86 -5.07 -12.36 -13.54
CA HIS A 86 -6.23 -12.99 -14.20
C HIS A 86 -5.87 -13.64 -15.55
N LYS A 87 -4.90 -13.09 -16.29
CA LYS A 87 -4.40 -13.71 -17.52
C LYS A 87 -3.58 -14.97 -17.24
N LEU A 88 -2.80 -14.99 -16.16
CA LEU A 88 -1.82 -16.04 -15.85
C LEU A 88 -2.39 -17.20 -15.04
N ILE A 89 -3.42 -16.97 -14.22
CA ILE A 89 -3.90 -17.94 -13.21
C ILE A 89 -4.18 -19.35 -13.75
N ASN A 90 -4.65 -19.44 -15.00
CA ASN A 90 -4.95 -20.71 -15.69
C ASN A 90 -3.98 -21.02 -16.84
N LYS A 91 -2.94 -20.20 -17.04
CA LYS A 91 -2.03 -20.26 -18.20
C LYS A 91 -0.55 -20.35 -17.82
N SER A 92 -0.23 -20.36 -16.52
CA SER A 92 1.12 -20.40 -15.98
C SER A 92 1.21 -21.39 -14.83
N SER A 93 2.42 -21.64 -14.32
CA SER A 93 2.60 -22.42 -13.09
C SER A 93 1.87 -21.79 -11.90
N GLY A 94 1.51 -22.62 -10.92
CA GLY A 94 0.87 -22.18 -9.69
C GLY A 94 1.76 -21.22 -8.92
N SER A 95 3.06 -21.51 -8.85
CA SER A 95 4.06 -20.63 -8.22
C SER A 95 4.09 -19.25 -8.87
N TRP A 96 4.17 -19.16 -10.20
CA TRP A 96 4.24 -17.86 -10.88
C TRP A 96 2.93 -17.09 -10.77
N SER A 97 1.79 -17.78 -10.86
CA SER A 97 0.47 -17.17 -10.63
C SER A 97 0.38 -16.57 -9.23
N PHE A 98 0.89 -17.29 -8.21
CA PHE A 98 0.95 -16.79 -6.84
C PHE A 98 1.90 -15.59 -6.70
N VAL A 99 3.07 -15.60 -7.34
CA VAL A 99 4.01 -14.47 -7.32
C VAL A 99 3.32 -13.21 -7.87
N THR A 100 2.55 -13.32 -8.95
CA THR A 100 1.79 -12.20 -9.50
C THR A 100 0.68 -11.73 -8.54
N LEU A 101 -0.05 -12.66 -7.91
CA LEU A 101 -1.04 -12.32 -6.86
C LEU A 101 -0.41 -11.57 -5.69
N TYR A 102 0.75 -12.05 -5.22
CA TYR A 102 1.51 -11.41 -4.15
C TYR A 102 1.84 -9.96 -4.50
N TYR A 103 2.32 -9.69 -5.71
CA TYR A 103 2.64 -8.33 -6.13
C TYR A 103 1.40 -7.44 -6.27
N SER A 104 0.28 -8.00 -6.71
CA SER A 104 -1.01 -7.29 -6.69
C SER A 104 -1.39 -6.88 -5.27
N LEU A 105 -1.31 -7.78 -4.28
CA LEU A 105 -1.55 -7.46 -2.87
C LEU A 105 -0.54 -6.44 -2.32
N PHE A 106 0.75 -6.61 -2.61
CA PHE A 106 1.80 -5.70 -2.18
C PHE A 106 1.56 -4.26 -2.67
N PHE A 107 1.19 -4.09 -3.94
CA PHE A 107 0.88 -2.75 -4.47
C PHE A 107 -0.44 -2.21 -3.92
N ASN A 108 -1.44 -3.06 -3.67
CA ASN A 108 -2.67 -2.66 -2.99
C ASN A 108 -2.42 -2.17 -1.56
N LEU A 109 -1.58 -2.86 -0.79
CA LEU A 109 -1.19 -2.39 0.54
C LEU A 109 -0.36 -1.12 0.48
N SER A 110 0.49 -0.98 -0.55
CA SER A 110 1.26 0.24 -0.79
C SER A 110 0.33 1.43 -1.04
N CYS A 111 -0.75 1.23 -1.82
CA CYS A 111 -1.81 2.22 -2.03
C CYS A 111 -2.53 2.55 -0.72
N LEU A 112 -2.96 1.53 0.02
CA LEU A 112 -3.67 1.70 1.29
C LEU A 112 -2.84 2.53 2.28
N LEU A 113 -1.56 2.23 2.47
CA LEU A 113 -0.68 3.01 3.35
C LEU A 113 -0.64 4.49 2.95
N ARG A 114 -0.68 4.82 1.65
CA ARG A 114 -0.66 6.21 1.16
C ARG A 114 -1.98 6.92 1.41
N PHE A 115 -3.10 6.21 1.36
CA PHE A 115 -4.34 6.75 1.92
C PHE A 115 -4.18 7.09 3.40
N PHE A 116 -3.40 6.34 4.17
CA PHE A 116 -3.12 6.67 5.58
C PHE A 116 -1.95 7.65 5.80
N ASN A 117 -1.48 8.36 4.76
CA ASN A 117 -0.34 9.30 4.84
C ASN A 117 1.00 8.63 5.20
N LYS A 118 1.16 7.37 4.82
CA LYS A 118 2.38 6.61 5.08
C LYS A 118 2.85 5.89 3.84
N GLY A 119 4.08 5.41 3.85
CA GLY A 119 4.57 4.57 2.79
C GLY A 119 6.07 4.37 2.87
N TYR A 120 6.64 3.91 1.76
CA TYR A 120 8.07 3.67 1.66
C TYR A 120 8.66 4.34 0.44
N VAL A 121 9.95 4.62 0.53
CA VAL A 121 10.76 5.18 -0.55
C VAL A 121 12.16 4.61 -0.50
N TYR A 122 12.70 4.25 -1.65
CA TYR A 122 14.12 3.96 -1.77
C TYR A 122 14.86 5.23 -2.18
N LEU A 123 15.72 5.79 -1.33
CA LEU A 123 16.60 6.89 -1.71
C LEU A 123 17.82 6.32 -2.42
N THR A 124 18.01 6.71 -3.69
CA THR A 124 19.24 6.41 -4.42
C THR A 124 20.38 7.30 -3.89
N PRO A 125 21.65 6.97 -4.17
CA PRO A 125 22.77 7.85 -3.84
C PRO A 125 22.57 9.30 -4.33
N GLU A 126 22.00 9.47 -5.53
CA GLU A 126 21.71 10.79 -6.10
C GLU A 126 20.68 11.57 -5.28
N TYR A 127 19.54 10.95 -4.93
CA TYR A 127 18.51 11.63 -4.13
C TYR A 127 18.98 11.90 -2.71
N ALA A 128 19.70 10.96 -2.10
CA ALA A 128 20.30 11.19 -0.79
C ALA A 128 21.25 12.39 -0.83
N LYS A 129 22.14 12.46 -1.83
CA LYS A 129 23.02 13.62 -2.02
C LYS A 129 22.23 14.93 -2.18
N LYS A 130 21.20 14.97 -3.03
CA LYS A 130 20.35 16.16 -3.21
C LYS A 130 19.74 16.66 -1.90
N ILE A 131 19.26 15.76 -1.05
CA ILE A 131 18.68 16.13 0.26
C ILE A 131 19.77 16.65 1.20
N ASN A 132 20.95 16.01 1.23
CA ASN A 132 22.09 16.50 2.01
C ASN A 132 22.55 17.90 1.56
N ASP A 133 22.66 18.11 0.25
CA ASP A 133 23.07 19.40 -0.36
C ASP A 133 22.05 20.51 -0.04
N ALA A 134 20.76 20.19 -0.09
CA ALA A 134 19.69 21.13 0.27
C ALA A 134 19.70 21.48 1.76
N TYR A 135 19.97 20.52 2.65
CA TYR A 135 20.16 20.82 4.08
C TYR A 135 21.35 21.74 4.32
N LEU A 136 22.49 21.47 3.67
CA LEU A 136 23.69 22.30 3.78
C LEU A 136 23.42 23.74 3.37
N ALA A 137 22.67 23.94 2.28
CA ALA A 137 22.28 25.26 1.81
C ALA A 137 21.37 26.01 2.80
N LEU A 138 20.49 25.31 3.52
CA LEU A 138 19.54 25.92 4.46
C LEU A 138 20.15 26.16 5.86
N ASN A 139 21.01 25.26 6.33
CA ASN A 139 21.48 25.24 7.73
C ASN A 139 22.98 25.49 7.89
N SER A 140 23.72 25.74 6.80
CA SER A 140 25.17 25.95 6.77
C SER A 140 26.00 24.89 7.53
N SER A 141 25.44 23.69 7.68
CA SER A 141 26.05 22.56 8.39
C SER A 141 25.79 21.28 7.61
N PRO A 142 26.75 20.33 7.59
CA PRO A 142 26.53 19.07 6.92
C PRO A 142 25.61 18.16 7.75
N ILE A 143 24.78 17.41 7.05
CA ILE A 143 24.00 16.27 7.56
C ILE A 143 24.45 15.01 6.81
N LYS A 144 24.20 13.82 7.37
CA LYS A 144 24.47 12.54 6.70
C LYS A 144 23.21 11.68 6.61
N ILE A 145 22.35 12.00 5.65
CA ILE A 145 21.25 11.14 5.20
C ILE A 145 21.81 10.09 4.25
N GLY A 146 21.65 8.81 4.62
CA GLY A 146 22.10 7.68 3.81
C GLY A 146 21.18 7.36 2.63
N TYR A 147 21.68 6.55 1.69
CA TYR A 147 20.85 5.88 0.71
C TYR A 147 20.22 4.62 1.32
N GLY A 148 19.17 4.08 0.68
CA GLY A 148 18.49 2.87 1.11
C GLY A 148 16.97 3.00 1.21
N ASN A 149 16.33 2.01 1.84
CA ASN A 149 14.89 2.03 2.07
C ASN A 149 14.56 2.87 3.30
N TYR A 150 13.55 3.73 3.16
CA TYR A 150 12.97 4.50 4.24
C TYR A 150 11.47 4.28 4.27
N PHE A 151 10.92 4.16 5.47
CA PHE A 151 9.48 4.27 5.71
C PHE A 151 9.17 5.71 6.14
N PHE A 152 8.14 6.29 5.54
CA PHE A 152 7.70 7.64 5.87
C PHE A 152 6.30 7.63 6.47
N GLU A 153 6.06 8.54 7.41
CA GLU A 153 4.74 8.81 7.97
C GLU A 153 4.61 10.28 8.40
N THR A 154 3.38 10.72 8.61
CA THR A 154 3.08 12.08 9.10
C THR A 154 2.38 12.00 10.46
N ASP A 155 2.82 12.82 11.41
CA ASP A 155 2.34 12.75 12.80
C ASP A 155 0.94 13.31 13.01
N CYS A 156 0.40 14.16 12.13
CA CYS A 156 -0.92 14.77 12.33
C CYS A 156 -1.71 15.04 11.05
N ILE A 157 -3.03 14.99 11.26
CA ILE A 157 -4.11 15.46 10.39
C ILE A 157 -4.15 16.97 10.56
N ASP A 158 -4.01 17.68 9.45
CA ASP A 158 -4.47 19.05 9.19
C ASP A 158 -4.95 19.86 10.42
N ASP A 159 -4.05 20.67 11.00
CA ASP A 159 -4.36 21.68 12.03
C ASP A 159 -4.89 23.00 11.43
N GLY A 160 -5.21 23.00 10.13
CA GLY A 160 -5.83 24.12 9.43
C GLY A 160 -4.86 25.16 8.89
N TYR A 161 -3.60 25.19 9.33
CA TYR A 161 -2.57 26.12 8.82
C TYR A 161 -1.16 25.54 8.96
N GLY A 162 -0.44 25.41 7.84
CA GLY A 162 1.03 25.30 7.88
C GLY A 162 1.66 24.22 7.00
N ASN A 163 2.86 23.80 7.44
CA ASN A 163 3.69 22.80 6.77
C ASN A 163 3.42 21.42 7.37
N ILE A 164 3.40 20.39 6.53
CA ILE A 164 3.31 19.00 6.96
C ILE A 164 4.70 18.49 7.23
N LYS A 165 4.92 18.03 8.47
CA LYS A 165 6.11 17.30 8.87
C LYS A 165 5.98 15.83 8.48
N ILE A 166 7.01 15.31 7.81
CA ILE A 166 7.08 13.93 7.35
C ILE A 166 8.35 13.33 7.96
N SER A 167 8.16 12.27 8.74
CA SER A 167 9.23 11.56 9.44
C SER A 167 9.65 10.37 8.59
N PHE A 168 10.95 10.23 8.33
CA PHE A 168 11.55 9.14 7.56
C PHE A 168 12.44 8.29 8.45
N ASN A 169 12.13 7.01 8.54
CA ASN A 169 12.89 6.03 9.31
C ASN A 169 13.51 5.00 8.37
N LYS A 170 14.82 4.78 8.47
CA LYS A 170 15.51 3.78 7.65
C LYS A 170 15.03 2.37 8.01
N VAL A 171 14.81 1.56 6.99
CA VAL A 171 14.35 0.18 7.14
C VAL A 171 15.16 -0.75 6.24
N ASP A 172 15.19 -2.05 6.57
CA ASP A 172 15.95 -3.03 5.81
C ASP A 172 15.32 -3.28 4.43
N THR A 173 14.08 -3.75 4.42
CA THR A 173 13.36 -4.12 3.19
C THR A 173 11.89 -3.75 3.25
N THR A 174 11.41 -3.15 2.15
CA THR A 174 10.01 -2.78 1.97
C THR A 174 9.09 -4.00 1.95
N HIS A 175 9.59 -5.15 1.50
CA HIS A 175 8.83 -6.41 1.43
C HIS A 175 8.52 -7.02 2.80
N LYS A 176 9.25 -6.65 3.85
CA LYS A 176 8.96 -7.06 5.23
C LYS A 176 8.11 -6.02 5.95
N VAL A 177 8.54 -4.76 5.91
CA VAL A 177 7.93 -3.66 6.68
C VAL A 177 6.47 -3.41 6.29
N ILE A 178 6.12 -3.58 5.02
CA ILE A 178 4.74 -3.33 4.56
C ILE A 178 3.68 -4.13 5.35
N TRP A 179 4.01 -5.35 5.78
CA TRP A 179 3.07 -6.20 6.49
C TRP A 179 2.95 -5.84 7.96
N GLU A 180 4.06 -5.45 8.58
CA GLU A 180 4.07 -4.93 9.96
C GLU A 180 3.25 -3.63 10.05
N GLU A 181 3.43 -2.74 9.07
CA GLU A 181 2.65 -1.51 8.97
C GLU A 181 1.19 -1.78 8.64
N PHE A 182 0.90 -2.75 7.76
CA PHE A 182 -0.47 -3.15 7.50
C PHE A 182 -1.18 -3.68 8.76
N LYS A 183 -0.49 -4.41 9.64
CA LYS A 183 -1.07 -4.83 10.94
C LYS A 183 -1.45 -3.62 11.82
N LYS A 184 -0.63 -2.56 11.83
CA LYS A 184 -0.98 -1.32 12.55
C LYS A 184 -2.21 -0.65 11.94
N ILE A 185 -2.32 -0.62 10.62
CA ILE A 185 -3.53 -0.13 9.93
C ILE A 185 -4.76 -0.98 10.27
N LEU A 186 -4.63 -2.31 10.29
CA LEU A 186 -5.71 -3.21 10.69
C LEU A 186 -6.18 -2.92 12.12
N GLN A 187 -5.28 -2.65 13.06
CA GLN A 187 -5.65 -2.28 14.43
C GLN A 187 -6.46 -0.98 14.47
N ILE A 188 -6.08 0.04 13.70
CA ILE A 188 -6.85 1.27 13.54
C ILE A 188 -8.24 0.93 12.99
N LEU A 189 -8.33 0.19 11.90
CA LEU A 189 -9.59 -0.18 11.26
C LEU A 189 -10.49 -0.99 12.20
N ILE A 190 -9.95 -1.97 12.93
CA ILE A 190 -10.68 -2.77 13.93
C ILE A 190 -11.26 -1.89 15.02
N SER A 191 -10.53 -0.87 15.51
CA SER A 191 -11.02 0.03 16.54
C SER A 191 -12.22 0.89 16.11
N GLN A 192 -12.44 1.02 14.80
CA GLN A 192 -13.50 1.85 14.21
C GLN A 192 -14.60 1.01 13.56
N ALA A 193 -14.36 -0.27 13.28
CA ALA A 193 -15.25 -1.13 12.51
C ALA A 193 -16.37 -1.73 13.37
N THR A 194 -17.54 -1.93 12.75
CA THR A 194 -18.65 -2.70 13.31
C THR A 194 -19.03 -3.87 12.39
N ASP A 195 -19.87 -4.78 12.89
CA ASP A 195 -20.55 -5.81 12.11
C ASP A 195 -19.61 -6.69 11.26
N ARG A 196 -19.97 -6.93 9.99
CA ARG A 196 -19.20 -7.77 9.07
C ARG A 196 -17.84 -7.19 8.74
N GLU A 197 -17.73 -5.86 8.65
CA GLU A 197 -16.46 -5.17 8.42
C GLU A 197 -15.47 -5.47 9.57
N LEU A 198 -15.93 -5.42 10.82
CA LEU A 198 -15.11 -5.78 11.99
C LEU A 198 -14.68 -7.24 11.96
N ALA A 199 -15.60 -8.16 11.65
CA ALA A 199 -15.30 -9.59 11.56
C ALA A 199 -14.23 -9.86 10.49
N ILE A 200 -14.32 -9.23 9.32
CA ILE A 200 -13.34 -9.35 8.24
C ILE A 200 -11.96 -8.88 8.73
N TYR A 201 -11.84 -7.68 9.30
CA TYR A 201 -10.53 -7.18 9.75
C TYR A 201 -9.92 -8.05 10.85
N LYS A 202 -10.73 -8.56 11.79
CA LYS A 202 -10.26 -9.49 12.83
C LYS A 202 -9.70 -10.78 12.24
N ILE A 203 -10.35 -11.34 11.23
CA ILE A 203 -9.88 -12.55 10.53
C ILE A 203 -8.57 -12.28 9.79
N ILE A 204 -8.50 -11.17 9.05
CA ILE A 204 -7.25 -10.77 8.39
C ILE A 204 -6.14 -10.70 9.44
N LEU A 205 -6.34 -9.96 10.54
CA LEU A 205 -5.34 -9.83 11.59
C LEU A 205 -4.95 -11.19 12.19
N SER A 206 -5.92 -12.07 12.39
CA SER A 206 -5.67 -13.40 12.95
C SER A 206 -4.82 -14.27 12.03
N HIS A 207 -5.08 -14.26 10.71
CA HIS A 207 -4.22 -14.93 9.73
C HIS A 207 -2.77 -14.40 9.77
N PHE A 208 -2.60 -13.08 9.91
CA PHE A 208 -1.28 -12.43 10.05
C PHE A 208 -0.60 -12.70 11.40
N ASN A 209 -1.33 -13.13 12.42
CA ASN A 209 -0.77 -13.55 13.70
C ASN A 209 -0.35 -15.03 13.65
N MET A 210 -1.21 -15.90 13.12
CA MET A 210 -1.00 -17.35 13.10
C MET A 210 0.08 -17.79 12.10
N TYR A 211 0.11 -17.20 10.89
CA TYR A 211 1.10 -17.56 9.87
C TYR A 211 2.43 -16.79 9.95
N GLN A 212 2.59 -15.91 10.96
CA GLN A 212 3.60 -14.84 11.05
C GLN A 212 3.29 -13.62 10.18
N SER A 213 3.70 -12.42 10.63
CA SER A 213 3.30 -11.15 10.02
C SER A 213 3.72 -10.99 8.55
N SER A 214 4.82 -11.62 8.13
CA SER A 214 5.33 -11.50 6.76
C SER A 214 5.07 -12.74 5.89
N TYR A 215 4.10 -13.58 6.29
CA TYR A 215 3.81 -14.85 5.60
C TYR A 215 3.55 -14.73 4.09
N PRO A 216 2.93 -13.64 3.54
CA PRO A 216 2.79 -13.54 2.09
C PRO A 216 4.15 -13.41 1.40
N SER A 217 5.08 -12.68 2.02
CA SER A 217 6.45 -12.54 1.49
C SER A 217 7.26 -13.81 1.68
N ALA A 218 7.09 -14.51 2.79
CA ALA A 218 7.74 -15.79 3.04
C ALA A 218 7.29 -16.83 2.02
N LEU A 219 5.97 -16.98 1.82
CA LEU A 219 5.41 -17.90 0.82
C LEU A 219 5.84 -17.53 -0.60
N ARG A 220 5.90 -16.24 -0.94
CA ARG A 220 6.41 -15.81 -2.25
C ARG A 220 7.87 -16.20 -2.44
N ASN A 221 8.71 -16.06 -1.42
CA ASN A 221 10.10 -16.46 -1.51
C ASN A 221 10.27 -17.98 -1.59
N GLU A 222 9.47 -18.72 -0.82
CA GLU A 222 9.41 -20.18 -0.88
C GLU A 222 9.08 -20.65 -2.30
N LEU A 223 7.96 -20.19 -2.86
CA LEU A 223 7.49 -20.59 -4.19
C LEU A 223 8.34 -20.07 -5.36
N ASN A 224 9.08 -18.97 -5.18
CA ASN A 224 9.84 -18.36 -6.28
C ASN A 224 11.33 -18.74 -6.30
N TYR A 225 11.92 -19.07 -5.13
CA TYR A 225 13.36 -19.29 -5.02
C TYR A 225 13.75 -20.68 -4.52
N ASN A 226 12.83 -21.46 -3.94
CA ASN A 226 13.12 -22.85 -3.61
C ASN A 226 12.91 -23.74 -4.83
N ALA A 227 14.00 -24.30 -5.38
CA ALA A 227 13.95 -25.16 -6.55
C ALA A 227 13.02 -26.37 -6.38
N GLU A 228 12.88 -26.90 -5.16
CA GLU A 228 12.02 -28.07 -4.89
C GLU A 228 10.54 -27.80 -5.15
N THR A 229 10.12 -26.52 -5.11
CA THR A 229 8.72 -26.14 -5.40
C THR A 229 8.30 -26.43 -6.84
N ILE A 230 9.26 -26.65 -7.75
CA ILE A 230 8.96 -27.09 -9.12
C ILE A 230 8.23 -28.43 -9.15
N LEU A 231 8.49 -29.32 -8.19
CA LEU A 231 7.82 -30.62 -8.10
C LEU A 231 6.34 -30.43 -7.73
N LEU A 232 6.04 -29.47 -6.85
CA LEU A 232 4.67 -29.11 -6.48
C LEU A 232 3.91 -28.53 -7.68
N ASP A 233 4.58 -27.73 -8.52
CA ASP A 233 4.00 -27.23 -9.77
C ASP A 233 3.73 -28.37 -10.78
N PHE A 234 4.67 -29.30 -10.98
CA PHE A 234 4.45 -30.48 -11.85
C PHE A 234 3.29 -31.35 -11.36
N ASN A 235 3.15 -31.50 -10.05
CA ASN A 235 2.07 -32.26 -9.42
C ASN A 235 0.75 -31.48 -9.28
N LYS A 236 0.72 -30.20 -9.68
CA LYS A 236 -0.44 -29.29 -9.55
C LYS A 236 -0.93 -29.10 -8.11
N GLU A 237 -0.01 -29.16 -7.14
CA GLU A 237 -0.31 -28.98 -5.72
C GLU A 237 -0.44 -27.50 -5.34
N ILE A 238 0.10 -26.59 -6.17
CA ILE A 238 -0.02 -25.14 -6.01
C ILE A 238 -1.16 -24.65 -6.91
N THR A 239 -2.32 -24.37 -6.30
CA THR A 239 -3.50 -23.86 -7.02
C THR A 239 -3.81 -22.44 -6.58
N CYS A 240 -3.96 -21.53 -7.55
CA CYS A 240 -4.43 -20.17 -7.35
C CYS A 240 -5.92 -20.05 -7.71
N HIS A 241 -6.62 -19.04 -7.18
CA HIS A 241 -8.05 -18.85 -7.38
C HIS A 241 -8.40 -17.44 -7.85
N ASP A 242 -9.45 -17.30 -8.66
CA ASP A 242 -9.97 -15.98 -9.01
C ASP A 242 -10.31 -15.20 -7.74
N LEU A 243 -10.11 -13.87 -7.80
CA LEU A 243 -10.47 -13.00 -6.69
C LEU A 243 -11.99 -13.04 -6.51
N PRO A 244 -12.49 -13.47 -5.33
CA PRO A 244 -13.93 -13.57 -5.10
C PRO A 244 -14.59 -12.19 -5.08
N LYS A 245 -15.78 -12.08 -5.67
CA LYS A 245 -16.61 -10.86 -5.55
C LYS A 245 -17.00 -10.64 -4.09
N ILE A 246 -16.99 -9.38 -3.62
CA ILE A 246 -17.38 -9.06 -2.24
C ILE A 246 -18.90 -9.12 -2.10
N ASP A 247 -19.39 -10.27 -1.64
CA ASP A 247 -20.79 -10.59 -1.36
C ASP A 247 -20.93 -11.53 -0.14
N ASP A 248 -22.15 -12.05 0.12
CA ASP A 248 -22.39 -12.99 1.21
C ASP A 248 -21.59 -14.29 1.07
N LYS A 249 -21.36 -14.78 -0.16
CA LYS A 249 -20.58 -16.00 -0.39
C LYS A 249 -19.11 -15.78 -0.08
N PHE A 250 -18.57 -14.60 -0.44
CA PHE A 250 -17.25 -14.18 -0.01
C PHE A 250 -17.13 -14.22 1.52
N TYR A 251 -18.06 -13.57 2.21
CA TYR A 251 -18.01 -13.49 3.67
C TYR A 251 -18.02 -14.87 4.30
N GLN A 252 -19.01 -15.70 3.98
CA GLN A 252 -19.15 -17.05 4.52
C GLN A 252 -17.94 -17.94 4.19
N SER A 253 -17.32 -17.77 3.03
CA SER A 253 -16.14 -18.54 2.64
C SER A 253 -14.88 -18.05 3.33
N PHE A 254 -14.77 -16.74 3.58
CA PHE A 254 -13.63 -16.15 4.28
C PHE A 254 -13.61 -16.56 5.75
N LEU A 255 -14.77 -16.57 6.42
CA LEU A 255 -14.92 -17.05 7.80
C LEU A 255 -14.47 -18.51 8.00
N LYS A 256 -14.46 -19.32 6.93
CA LYS A 256 -14.16 -20.76 6.95
C LYS A 256 -12.69 -21.08 6.66
N ILE A 257 -11.86 -20.08 6.38
CA ILE A 257 -10.42 -20.32 6.19
C ILE A 257 -9.81 -20.62 7.56
N ASP A 258 -9.32 -21.85 7.75
CA ASP A 258 -8.71 -22.26 9.01
C ASP A 258 -7.28 -21.73 9.12
N GLU A 259 -7.12 -20.62 9.83
CA GLU A 259 -5.82 -20.00 10.12
C GLU A 259 -4.79 -20.90 10.83
N LYS A 260 -5.23 -22.03 11.42
CA LYS A 260 -4.33 -22.99 12.06
C LYS A 260 -3.76 -24.01 11.07
N ASN A 261 -4.33 -24.13 9.89
CA ASN A 261 -3.82 -25.01 8.84
C ASN A 261 -2.69 -24.28 8.07
N PRO A 262 -1.42 -24.70 8.20
CA PRO A 262 -0.27 -24.00 7.62
C PRO A 262 0.01 -24.37 6.15
N SER A 263 -0.85 -25.18 5.53
CA SER A 263 -0.65 -25.66 4.16
C SER A 263 -0.60 -24.52 3.13
N ILE A 264 0.19 -24.73 2.07
CA ILE A 264 0.34 -23.78 0.96
C ILE A 264 -1.02 -23.39 0.36
N PRO A 265 -1.92 -24.33 -0.02
CA PRO A 265 -3.22 -23.96 -0.59
C PRO A 265 -4.06 -23.07 0.33
N ASN A 266 -4.02 -23.32 1.64
CA ASN A 266 -4.79 -22.56 2.60
C ASN A 266 -4.24 -21.13 2.77
N LYS A 267 -2.91 -20.96 2.78
CA LYS A 267 -2.26 -19.64 2.75
C LYS A 267 -2.56 -18.87 1.47
N ILE A 268 -2.53 -19.53 0.30
CA ILE A 268 -2.89 -18.93 -1.00
C ILE A 268 -4.36 -18.48 -0.98
N LYS A 269 -5.26 -19.33 -0.48
CA LYS A 269 -6.68 -19.00 -0.32
C LYS A 269 -6.86 -17.77 0.58
N SER A 270 -6.21 -17.73 1.74
CA SER A 270 -6.19 -16.55 2.62
C SER A 270 -5.78 -15.28 1.87
N ILE A 271 -4.63 -15.32 1.18
CA ILE A 271 -4.09 -14.17 0.43
C ILE A 271 -5.03 -13.74 -0.70
N THR A 272 -5.70 -14.67 -1.36
CA THR A 272 -6.67 -14.36 -2.43
C THR A 272 -7.85 -13.55 -1.90
N TYR A 273 -8.41 -13.96 -0.76
CA TYR A 273 -9.54 -13.24 -0.14
C TYR A 273 -9.12 -11.87 0.39
N ILE A 274 -7.94 -11.79 1.04
CA ILE A 274 -7.36 -10.52 1.50
C ILE A 274 -7.14 -9.58 0.32
N SER A 275 -6.59 -10.08 -0.79
CA SER A 275 -6.35 -9.30 -2.01
C SER A 275 -7.64 -8.72 -2.58
N SER A 276 -8.70 -9.53 -2.66
CA SER A 276 -10.01 -9.04 -3.11
C SER A 276 -10.56 -7.94 -2.21
N TYR A 277 -10.55 -8.15 -0.90
CA TYR A 277 -11.11 -7.17 0.03
C TYR A 277 -10.34 -5.84 0.02
N ILE A 278 -9.01 -5.90 0.09
CA ILE A 278 -8.16 -4.70 0.10
C ILE A 278 -8.22 -3.95 -1.23
N TYR A 279 -8.26 -4.65 -2.36
CA TYR A 279 -8.43 -4.02 -3.67
C TYR A 279 -9.76 -3.25 -3.75
N ASN A 280 -10.87 -3.87 -3.32
CA ASN A 280 -12.18 -3.22 -3.30
C ASN A 280 -12.25 -2.06 -2.30
N LEU A 281 -11.59 -2.18 -1.13
CA LEU A 281 -11.45 -1.07 -0.17
C LEU A 281 -10.76 0.13 -0.83
N ASN A 282 -9.63 -0.11 -1.50
CA ASN A 282 -8.88 0.95 -2.16
C ASN A 282 -9.69 1.61 -3.28
N LEU A 283 -10.38 0.82 -4.11
CA LEU A 283 -11.24 1.35 -5.16
C LEU A 283 -12.34 2.23 -4.60
N LYS A 284 -13.03 1.80 -3.54
CA LYS A 284 -14.09 2.60 -2.91
C LYS A 284 -13.56 3.89 -2.29
N LEU A 285 -12.40 3.84 -1.61
CA LEU A 285 -11.78 5.05 -1.07
C LEU A 285 -11.37 6.02 -2.20
N ALA A 286 -10.86 5.50 -3.31
CA ALA A 286 -10.52 6.29 -4.47
C ALA A 286 -11.77 6.90 -5.15
N GLU A 287 -12.84 6.13 -5.28
CA GLU A 287 -14.14 6.61 -5.79
C GLU A 287 -14.70 7.76 -4.94
N GLU A 288 -14.56 7.71 -3.61
CA GLU A 288 -14.97 8.82 -2.74
C GLU A 288 -14.21 10.12 -3.06
N PHE A 289 -12.93 10.03 -3.45
CA PHE A 289 -12.16 11.16 -3.95
C PHE A 289 -12.69 11.62 -5.31
N TYR A 290 -12.80 10.71 -6.30
CA TYR A 290 -13.18 11.06 -7.68
C TYR A 290 -14.57 11.69 -7.77
N ASN A 291 -15.50 11.23 -6.94
CA ASN A 291 -16.87 11.74 -6.95
C ASN A 291 -17.00 13.17 -6.37
N ARG A 292 -15.95 13.67 -5.71
CA ARG A 292 -15.95 14.99 -5.02
C ARG A 292 -14.80 15.89 -5.45
N SER A 293 -13.96 15.43 -6.35
CA SER A 293 -12.78 16.14 -6.82
C SER A 293 -12.88 16.41 -8.32
N ASP A 294 -12.29 17.51 -8.76
CA ASP A 294 -12.08 17.77 -10.18
C ASP A 294 -10.91 16.95 -10.76
N PHE A 295 -10.12 16.29 -9.89
CA PHE A 295 -8.95 15.49 -10.27
C PHE A 295 -9.24 13.98 -10.30
N GLY A 296 -8.36 13.21 -10.95
CA GLY A 296 -8.40 11.74 -10.95
C GLY A 296 -9.16 11.09 -12.11
N LYS A 297 -9.98 11.86 -12.85
CA LYS A 297 -10.75 11.35 -14.00
C LYS A 297 -9.86 10.79 -15.11
N ASP A 298 -8.71 11.41 -15.34
CA ASP A 298 -7.66 10.98 -16.25
C ASP A 298 -6.99 9.66 -15.82
N PHE A 299 -6.70 9.48 -14.53
CA PHE A 299 -6.20 8.21 -13.99
C PHE A 299 -7.21 7.07 -14.17
N ILE A 300 -8.51 7.33 -14.00
CA ILE A 300 -9.58 6.36 -14.29
C ILE A 300 -9.56 5.97 -15.78
N GLN A 301 -9.42 6.95 -16.68
CA GLN A 301 -9.35 6.68 -18.13
C GLN A 301 -8.15 5.81 -18.49
N MET A 302 -6.99 6.03 -17.86
CA MET A 302 -5.82 5.16 -18.06
C MET A 302 -6.10 3.70 -17.70
N ARG A 303 -6.76 3.45 -16.55
CA ARG A 303 -7.13 2.10 -16.12
C ARG A 303 -8.10 1.46 -17.12
N LYS A 304 -9.12 2.18 -17.56
CA LYS A 304 -10.10 1.69 -18.55
C LYS A 304 -9.49 1.34 -19.92
N LYS A 305 -8.45 2.04 -20.35
CA LYS A 305 -7.72 1.72 -21.59
C LYS A 305 -6.85 0.47 -21.48
N SER A 306 -6.57 0.02 -20.25
CA SER A 306 -5.65 -1.09 -19.96
C SER A 306 -6.38 -2.39 -19.54
N SER A 307 -7.71 -2.34 -19.38
CA SER A 307 -8.61 -3.49 -19.20
C SER A 307 -9.10 -4.03 -20.54
#